data_AF-A0A0N1BH98-F1
#
_entry.id   AF-A0A0N1BH98-F1
#
_cell.length_a   1.000
_cell.length_b   1.000
_cell.length_c   1.000
_cell.angle_alpha   90.00
_cell.angle_beta   90.00
_cell.angle_gamma   90.00
#
_symmetry.space_group_name_H-M   'P 1'
#
loop_
_entity.id
_entity.type
_entity.pdbx_description
1 polymer ?
#
loop_
_entity_poly.entity_id
_entity_poly.type
_entity_poly.pdbx_seq_one_letter_code
_entity_poly.pdbx_strand_id
1 'polypeptide(L)' 'MRCVWADYADRGEARAILHVEADQELRGTGASGRFMQSLADHARREQTKLIPVCGYAAAWFRRHPDQADVLA' A
#
# COMPACT_ATOMS: atom_id res chain seq x y z
N MET A 1 -7.69 -9.41 17.58
CA MET A 1 -7.46 -9.77 16.16
C MET A 1 -6.37 -8.83 15.67
N ARG A 2 -5.23 -9.34 15.19
CA ARG A 2 -4.12 -8.49 14.75
C ARG A 2 -4.35 -8.06 13.30
N CYS A 3 -4.22 -6.79 12.97
CA CYS A 3 -4.43 -6.29 11.61
C CYS A 3 -3.30 -5.38 11.11
N VAL A 4 -3.28 -5.27 9.78
CA VAL A 4 -2.57 -4.23 9.05
C VAL A 4 -3.61 -3.52 8.21
N TRP A 5 -3.58 -2.21 8.20
CA TRP A 5 -4.58 -1.37 7.54
C TRP A 5 -3.94 -0.14 6.92
N ALA A 6 -4.69 0.51 6.04
CA ALA A 6 -4.27 1.77 5.42
C ALA A 6 -5.45 2.72 5.28
N ASP A 7 -5.22 3.98 5.61
CA ASP A 7 -6.12 5.06 5.23
C ASP A 7 -5.85 5.48 3.80
N TYR A 8 -6.92 5.77 3.07
CA TYR A 8 -6.82 6.26 1.71
C TYR A 8 -7.88 7.31 1.38
N ALA A 9 -7.61 8.06 0.32
CA ALA A 9 -8.60 8.92 -0.33
C ALA A 9 -8.68 8.61 -1.82
N ASP A 10 -9.89 8.46 -2.34
CA ASP A 10 -10.10 8.31 -3.77
C ASP A 10 -9.92 9.67 -4.48
N ARG A 11 -9.26 9.64 -5.64
CA ARG A 11 -8.84 10.77 -6.48
C ARG A 11 -9.10 10.41 -7.94
N GLY A 12 -10.37 10.40 -8.33
CA GLY A 12 -10.79 9.92 -9.65
C GLY A 12 -10.49 8.43 -9.79
N GLU A 13 -9.64 8.07 -10.75
CA GLU A 13 -9.23 6.68 -11.03
C GLU A 13 -8.04 6.22 -10.17
N ALA A 14 -7.56 7.07 -9.27
CA ALA A 14 -6.44 6.78 -8.39
C ALA A 14 -6.83 6.85 -6.92
N ARG A 15 -6.09 6.15 -6.07
CA ARG A 15 -6.27 6.10 -4.63
C ARG A 15 -4.99 6.55 -3.94
N ALA A 16 -5.07 7.63 -3.18
CA ALA A 16 -3.97 8.16 -2.40
C ALA A 16 -3.84 7.40 -1.07
N ILE A 17 -2.71 6.73 -0.86
CA ILE A 17 -2.41 6.00 0.37
C ILE A 17 -1.86 7.00 1.40
N LEU A 18 -2.68 7.35 2.38
CA LEU A 18 -2.42 8.42 3.34
C LEU A 18 -1.65 7.92 4.56
N HIS A 19 -1.91 6.69 4.99
CA HIS A 19 -1.27 6.07 6.15
C HIS A 19 -1.27 4.55 5.99
N VAL A 20 -0.23 3.88 6.51
CA VAL A 20 -0.17 2.41 6.56
C VAL A 20 0.32 2.04 7.95
N GLU A 21 -0.45 1.21 8.65
CA GLU A 21 -0.15 0.82 10.01
C GLU A 21 -0.36 -0.67 10.22
N ALA A 22 0.54 -1.25 11.01
CA ALA A 22 0.42 -2.59 11.52
C ALA A 22 0.39 -2.53 13.04
N ASP A 23 -0.43 -3.39 13.65
CA ASP A 23 -0.44 -3.58 15.09
C ASP A 23 0.97 -3.82 15.63
N GLN A 24 1.22 -3.35 16.85
CA GLN A 24 2.55 -3.37 17.45
C GLN A 24 3.16 -4.78 17.47
N GLU A 25 2.35 -5.80 17.71
CA GLU A 25 2.74 -7.21 17.73
C GLU A 25 3.19 -7.76 16.36
N LEU A 26 2.86 -7.06 15.26
CA LEU A 26 3.24 -7.44 13.89
C LEU A 26 4.48 -6.72 13.39
N ARG A 27 5.04 -5.77 14.16
CA ARG A 27 6.25 -5.05 13.77
C ARG A 27 7.44 -6.02 13.65
N GLY A 28 8.27 -5.82 12.63
CA GLY A 28 9.41 -6.69 12.33
C GLY A 28 9.07 -8.01 11.62
N THR A 29 7.79 -8.38 11.48
CA THR A 29 7.36 -9.64 10.84
C THR A 29 7.19 -9.55 9.31
N GLY A 30 7.37 -8.36 8.74
CA GLY A 30 7.08 -8.08 7.33
C GLY A 30 5.59 -7.98 6.98
N ALA A 31 4.69 -7.95 7.96
CA ALA A 31 3.24 -7.90 7.72
C ALA A 31 2.80 -6.72 6.84
N SER A 32 3.31 -5.51 7.11
CA SER A 32 3.04 -4.32 6.28
C SER A 32 3.50 -4.47 4.83
N GLY A 33 4.59 -5.19 4.59
CA GLY A 33 5.06 -5.46 3.23
C GLY A 33 4.14 -6.41 2.47
N ARG A 34 3.67 -7.48 3.12
CA ARG A 34 2.68 -8.40 2.53
C ARG A 34 1.35 -7.71 2.27
N PHE A 35 0.92 -6.84 3.19
CA PHE A 35 -0.27 -6.01 3.00
C PHE A 35 -0.14 -5.12 1.76
N MET A 36 0.98 -4.40 1.60
CA MET A 36 1.20 -3.56 0.42
C MET A 36 1.24 -4.35 -0.88
N GLN A 37 1.79 -5.56 -0.87
CA GLN A 37 1.72 -6.45 -2.04
C GLN A 37 0.27 -6.79 -2.40
N SER A 38 -0.53 -7.21 -1.42
CA SER A 38 -1.96 -7.50 -1.64
C SER A 38 -2.74 -6.26 -2.08
N LEU A 39 -2.40 -5.08 -1.57
CA LEU A 39 -3.00 -3.81 -1.99
C LEU A 39 -2.67 -3.48 -3.45
N ALA A 40 -1.42 -3.68 -3.88
CA ALA A 40 -1.02 -3.50 -5.28
C ALA A 40 -1.74 -4.49 -6.20
N ASP A 41 -1.83 -5.76 -5.81
CA ASP A 41 -2.55 -6.79 -6.57
C ASP A 41 -4.05 -6.48 -6.68
N HIS A 42 -4.64 -5.97 -5.61
CA HIS A 42 -6.03 -5.52 -5.63
C HIS A 42 -6.23 -4.32 -6.55
N ALA A 43 -5.37 -3.30 -6.45
CA ALA A 43 -5.41 -2.13 -7.32
C ALA A 43 -5.32 -2.52 -8.81
N ARG A 44 -4.48 -3.50 -9.15
CA ARG A 44 -4.36 -4.05 -10.51
C ARG A 44 -5.65 -4.71 -11.00
N ARG A 45 -6.34 -5.47 -10.14
CA ARG A 45 -7.61 -6.14 -10.48
C ARG A 45 -8.75 -5.14 -10.67
N GLU A 46 -8.80 -4.11 -9.82
CA GLU A 46 -9.80 -3.04 -9.87
C GLU A 46 -9.47 -1.95 -10.89
N GLN A 47 -8.37 -2.11 -11.64
CA GLN A 47 -7.85 -1.10 -12.59
C GLN A 47 -7.68 0.30 -11.98
N THR A 48 -7.42 0.34 -10.67
CA THR A 48 -7.24 1.58 -9.89
C THR A 48 -5.76 1.87 -9.73
N LYS A 49 -5.36 3.13 -9.87
CA LYS A 49 -3.97 3.55 -9.63
C LYS A 49 -3.72 3.89 -8.17
N LEU A 50 -2.48 3.80 -7.71
CA LEU A 50 -2.09 4.11 -6.34
C LEU A 50 -1.15 5.32 -6.31
N ILE A 51 -1.43 6.26 -5.42
CA ILE A 51 -0.58 7.43 -5.15
C ILE A 51 0.00 7.26 -3.75
N PRO A 52 1.29 6.89 -3.60
CA PRO A 52 1.90 6.66 -2.30
C PRO A 52 2.27 7.99 -1.62
N VAL A 53 1.32 8.56 -0.87
CA VAL A 53 1.52 9.83 -0.13
C VAL A 53 2.30 9.60 1.16
N CYS A 54 2.00 8.52 1.88
CA CYS A 54 2.68 8.22 3.13
C CYS A 54 4.13 7.75 2.89
N GLY A 55 5.03 8.12 3.81
CA GLY A 55 6.46 7.79 3.68
C GLY A 55 6.75 6.30 3.61
N TYR A 56 5.93 5.47 4.29
CA TYR A 56 6.06 4.02 4.25
C TYR A 56 5.71 3.44 2.88
N ALA A 57 4.54 3.79 2.31
CA ALA A 57 4.12 3.31 1.00
C ALA A 57 5.13 3.73 -0.08
N ALA A 58 5.58 4.99 -0.04
CA ALA A 58 6.60 5.49 -0.96
C ALA A 58 7.91 4.70 -0.84
N ALA A 59 8.35 4.39 0.38
CA ALA A 59 9.53 3.56 0.60
C ALA A 59 9.35 2.11 0.13
N TRP A 60 8.15 1.55 0.29
CA TRP A 60 7.82 0.21 -0.15
C TRP A 60 7.90 0.10 -1.68
N PHE A 61 7.30 1.03 -2.43
CA PHE A 61 7.38 1.05 -3.89
C PHE A 61 8.80 1.28 -4.41
N ARG A 62 9.62 2.13 -3.75
CA ARG A 62 11.04 2.26 -4.11
C ARG A 62 11.83 0.96 -3.99
N ARG A 63 11.43 0.06 -3.08
CA ARG A 63 12.06 -1.26 -2.89
C ARG A 63 11.48 -2.33 -3.81
N HIS A 64 10.31 -2.08 -4.42
CA HIS A 64 9.58 -3.01 -5.30
C HIS A 64 9.26 -2.31 -6.62
N PRO A 65 10.29 -2.00 -7.44
CA PRO A 65 10.09 -1.30 -8.71
C PRO A 65 9.27 -2.13 -9.73
N ASP A 66 9.18 -3.43 -9.54
CA ASP A 66 8.30 -4.35 -10.28
C ASP A 66 6.81 -4.06 -10.10
N GLN A 67 6.44 -3.36 -9.01
CA GLN A 67 5.07 -2.94 -8.71
C GLN A 67 4.75 -1.53 -9.20
N ALA A 68 5.63 -0.91 -10.00
CA ALA A 68 5.42 0.44 -10.50
C ALA A 68 4.25 0.55 -11.50
N ASP A 69 3.77 -0.56 -12.06
CA ASP A 69 2.67 -0.60 -13.02
C ASP A 69 1.33 -0.12 -12.43
N VAL A 70 1.15 -0.22 -11.11
CA VAL A 70 -0.05 0.26 -10.41
C VAL A 70 0.07 1.70 -9.91
N LEU A 71 1.21 2.37 -10.11
CA LEU A 71 1.36 3.78 -9.74
C LEU A 71 0.65 4.71 -10.74
N ALA A 72 0.13 5.81 -10.21
CA ALA A 72 -0.42 6.95 -10.97
C ALA A 72 0.67 7.97 -11.30
#